data_AF-A0A5K1FVC2-F1
#
_entry.id   AF-A0A5K1FVC2-F1
#
_cell.length_a   1.000
_cell.length_b   1.000
_cell.length_c   1.000
_cell.angle_alpha   90.00
_cell.angle_beta   90.00
_cell.angle_gamma   90.00
#
_symmetry.space_group_name_H-M   'P 1'
#
loop_
_entity.id
_entity.type
_entity.pdbx_description
1 polymer ?
#
loop_
_entity_poly.entity_id
_entity_poly.type
_entity_poly.pdbx_seq_one_letter_code
_entity_poly.pdbx_strand_id
1 'polypeptide(L)'
;DINEEWLSDKTRFCYDGLKRQRLNDPMIRGPDGRFKPVNWRDALAVVAEVAHQVKPEEIVGIAGQLSDAESMMALKDLLNRMGSNSVWCEGNGTHPCADLRSGFLLNTSISGLEKADVFLLVGTQ
;
A
#
# COMPACT_ATOMS: atom_id res chain seq x y z
N ASP A 1 9.15 11.35 21.47
CA ASP A 1 7.76 11.17 21.03
C ASP A 1 7.43 9.81 20.46
N ILE A 2 8.17 9.32 19.47
CA ILE A 2 7.87 8.03 18.80
C ILE A 2 8.94 7.00 19.12
N ASN A 3 10.18 7.28 18.73
CA ASN A 3 11.34 6.44 18.95
C ASN A 3 12.43 7.33 19.55
N GLU A 4 12.75 7.12 20.81
CA GLU A 4 13.74 7.93 21.53
C GLU A 4 15.11 7.83 20.85
N GLU A 5 15.84 6.75 21.09
CA GLU A 5 17.15 6.47 20.48
C GLU A 5 17.21 5.06 19.86
N TRP A 6 16.09 4.33 19.90
CA TRP A 6 16.01 2.92 19.53
C TRP A 6 15.24 2.70 18.23
N LEU A 7 15.66 1.68 17.47
CA LEU A 7 14.99 1.18 16.26
C LEU A 7 15.01 -0.35 16.28
N SER A 8 13.95 -0.98 15.74
CA SER A 8 13.87 -2.44 15.65
C SER A 8 14.88 -3.02 14.67
N ASP A 9 15.29 -4.27 14.88
CA ASP A 9 16.22 -4.96 13.97
C ASP A 9 15.67 -5.08 12.55
N LYS A 10 14.34 -5.21 12.39
CA LYS A 10 13.68 -5.17 11.08
C LYS A 10 14.02 -3.89 10.33
N THR A 11 13.98 -2.73 10.98
CA THR A 11 14.32 -1.44 10.36
C THR A 11 15.83 -1.24 10.26
N ARG A 12 16.61 -1.61 11.28
CA ARG A 12 18.06 -1.43 11.31
C ARG A 12 18.75 -2.15 10.15
N PHE A 13 18.23 -3.31 9.72
CA PHE A 13 18.86 -4.14 8.69
C PHE A 13 18.05 -4.24 7.39
N CYS A 14 16.92 -3.54 7.22
CA CYS A 14 16.12 -3.62 5.99
C CYS A 14 16.83 -3.07 4.74
N TYR A 15 17.84 -2.22 4.90
CA TYR A 15 18.52 -1.53 3.80
C TYR A 15 19.21 -2.47 2.80
N ASP A 16 19.63 -3.68 3.21
CA ASP A 16 20.21 -4.66 2.27
C ASP A 16 19.16 -5.14 1.26
N GLY A 17 17.91 -5.25 1.69
CA GLY A 17 16.78 -5.59 0.81
C GLY A 17 16.58 -4.57 -0.30
N LEU A 18 16.91 -3.30 -0.08
CA LEU A 18 16.77 -2.25 -1.09
C LEU A 18 17.76 -2.39 -2.26
N LYS A 19 18.78 -3.25 -2.14
CA LYS A 19 19.77 -3.53 -3.20
C LYS A 19 19.47 -4.80 -3.99
N ARG A 20 18.54 -5.64 -3.53
CA ARG A 20 18.28 -6.97 -4.08
C ARG A 20 16.88 -7.05 -4.68
N GLN A 21 16.72 -7.85 -5.73
CA GLN A 21 15.42 -8.14 -6.37
C GLN A 21 14.61 -6.88 -6.74
N ARG A 22 15.29 -5.83 -7.21
CA ARG A 22 14.68 -4.58 -7.61
C ARG A 22 13.98 -4.72 -8.96
N LEU A 23 12.78 -4.18 -9.06
CA LEU A 23 12.13 -3.92 -10.33
C LEU A 23 12.76 -2.67 -10.95
N ASN A 24 13.67 -2.85 -11.89
CA ASN A 24 14.39 -1.75 -12.55
C ASN A 24 13.75 -1.35 -13.87
N ASP A 25 13.18 -2.31 -14.59
CA ASP A 25 12.56 -2.12 -15.90
C ASP A 25 11.08 -2.53 -15.84
N PRO A 26 10.19 -1.80 -16.54
CA PRO A 26 8.82 -2.26 -16.70
C PRO A 26 8.81 -3.49 -17.62
N MET A 27 8.01 -4.48 -17.25
CA MET A 27 7.96 -5.76 -17.96
C MET A 27 6.51 -6.14 -18.27
N ILE A 28 6.28 -6.70 -19.46
CA ILE A 28 4.98 -7.25 -19.88
C ILE A 28 5.09 -8.76 -20.07
N ARG A 29 3.97 -9.48 -19.88
CA ARG A 29 3.94 -10.94 -20.08
C ARG A 29 3.76 -11.26 -21.56
N GLY A 30 4.69 -12.04 -22.11
CA GLY A 30 4.63 -12.51 -23.49
C GLY A 30 3.69 -13.71 -23.69
N PRO A 31 3.48 -14.15 -24.95
CA PRO A 31 2.67 -15.34 -25.28
C PRO A 31 3.21 -16.63 -24.65
N ASP A 32 4.50 -16.67 -24.35
CA ASP A 32 5.21 -17.75 -23.65
C ASP A 32 5.02 -17.72 -22.12
N GLY A 33 4.23 -16.77 -21.60
CA GLY A 33 3.95 -16.61 -20.17
C GLY A 33 5.08 -15.97 -19.36
N ARG A 34 6.21 -15.65 -19.99
CA ARG A 34 7.38 -15.04 -19.35
C ARG A 34 7.35 -13.51 -19.45
N PHE A 35 7.94 -12.83 -18.48
CA PHE A 35 8.09 -11.38 -18.48
C PHE A 35 9.21 -10.94 -19.43
N LYS A 36 8.95 -9.91 -20.22
CA LYS A 36 9.90 -9.29 -21.13
C LYS A 36 10.01 -7.79 -20.82
N PRO A 37 11.23 -7.24 -20.66
CA PRO A 37 11.42 -5.82 -20.42
C PRO A 37 10.97 -5.01 -21.64
N VAL A 38 10.31 -3.89 -21.39
CA VAL A 38 9.81 -2.95 -22.40
C VAL A 38 10.12 -1.51 -21.98
N ASN A 39 9.82 -0.54 -22.84
CA ASN A 39 9.86 0.86 -22.44
C ASN A 39 8.58 1.26 -21.67
N TRP A 40 8.62 2.41 -21.00
CA TRP A 40 7.49 2.94 -20.25
C TRP A 40 6.25 3.21 -21.09
N ARG A 41 6.42 3.66 -22.35
CA ARG A 41 5.30 3.97 -23.24
C ARG A 41 4.48 2.71 -23.53
N ASP A 42 5.15 1.62 -23.87
CA ASP A 42 4.50 0.36 -24.22
C ASP A 42 3.83 -0.25 -22.98
N ALA A 43 4.50 -0.23 -21.82
CA ALA A 43 3.94 -0.73 -20.57
C ALA A 43 2.65 0.02 -20.18
N LEU A 44 2.68 1.35 -20.20
CA LEU A 44 1.51 2.17 -19.85
C LEU A 44 0.40 2.08 -20.90
N ALA A 45 0.73 1.94 -22.19
CA ALA A 45 -0.26 1.74 -23.24
C ALA A 45 -1.04 0.44 -23.04
N VAL A 46 -0.36 -0.66 -22.71
CA VAL A 46 -1.01 -1.95 -22.42
C VAL A 46 -1.92 -1.85 -21.18
N VAL A 47 -1.46 -1.21 -20.10
CA VAL A 47 -2.28 -1.01 -18.90
C VAL A 47 -3.52 -0.19 -19.23
N ALA A 48 -3.37 0.91 -19.97
CA ALA A 48 -4.48 1.76 -20.37
C ALA A 48 -5.47 1.00 -21.27
N GLU A 49 -4.99 0.24 -22.26
CA GLU A 49 -5.84 -0.54 -23.15
C GLU A 49 -6.72 -1.52 -22.38
N VAL A 50 -6.12 -2.33 -21.50
CA VAL A 50 -6.87 -3.29 -20.66
C VAL A 50 -7.85 -2.56 -19.76
N ALA A 51 -7.42 -1.45 -19.15
CA ALA A 51 -8.24 -0.66 -18.26
C ALA A 51 -9.49 -0.06 -18.94
N HIS A 52 -9.44 0.23 -20.24
CA HIS A 52 -10.60 0.70 -21.02
C HIS A 52 -11.51 -0.44 -21.52
N GLN A 53 -11.01 -1.68 -21.59
CA GLN A 53 -11.79 -2.85 -22.03
C GLN A 53 -12.59 -3.49 -20.89
N VAL A 54 -12.15 -3.28 -19.64
CA VAL A 54 -12.75 -3.84 -18.44
C VAL A 54 -13.86 -2.93 -17.91
N LYS A 55 -14.91 -3.51 -17.32
CA LYS A 55 -16.00 -2.73 -16.74
C LYS A 55 -15.53 -2.02 -15.46
N PRO A 56 -16.02 -0.81 -15.15
CA PRO A 56 -15.61 -0.07 -13.96
C PRO A 56 -15.72 -0.88 -12.66
N GLU A 57 -16.75 -1.72 -12.52
CA GLU A 57 -17.01 -2.49 -11.30
C GLU A 57 -15.99 -3.62 -11.05
N GLU A 58 -15.28 -4.05 -12.09
CA GLU A 58 -14.28 -5.13 -12.04
C GLU A 58 -12.88 -4.60 -11.70
N ILE A 59 -12.69 -3.28 -11.73
CA ILE A 59 -11.40 -2.64 -11.48
C ILE A 59 -11.19 -2.49 -9.97
N VAL A 60 -10.08 -3.00 -9.47
CA VAL A 60 -9.71 -2.96 -8.05
C VAL A 60 -8.31 -2.40 -7.89
N GLY A 61 -8.14 -1.47 -6.94
CA GLY A 61 -6.84 -0.93 -6.53
C GLY A 61 -6.43 -1.42 -5.15
N ILE A 62 -5.38 -2.24 -5.08
CA ILE A 62 -4.78 -2.66 -3.81
C ILE A 62 -3.52 -1.83 -3.59
N ALA A 63 -3.56 -0.94 -2.59
CA ALA A 63 -2.39 -0.18 -2.17
C ALA A 63 -1.50 -1.03 -1.25
N GLY A 64 -0.22 -1.17 -1.60
CA GLY A 64 0.74 -1.90 -0.77
C GLY A 64 1.07 -1.16 0.52
N GLN A 65 1.48 -1.89 1.56
CA GLN A 65 1.74 -1.34 2.91
C GLN A 65 2.83 -0.26 2.98
N LEU A 66 3.71 -0.18 1.98
CA LEU A 66 4.81 0.78 1.90
C LEU A 66 4.51 1.97 0.96
N SER A 67 3.28 2.08 0.46
CA SER A 67 2.88 3.20 -0.40
C SER A 67 2.75 4.48 0.42
N ASP A 68 3.21 5.60 -0.13
CA ASP A 68 3.03 6.92 0.47
C ASP A 68 1.57 7.42 0.30
N ALA A 69 1.22 8.48 1.04
CA ALA A 69 -0.14 9.01 1.02
C ALA A 69 -0.52 9.58 -0.36
N GLU A 70 0.46 10.15 -1.05
CA GLU A 70 0.35 10.78 -2.35
C GLU A 70 0.04 9.75 -3.44
N SER A 71 0.77 8.64 -3.51
CA SER A 71 0.48 7.58 -4.49
C SER A 71 -0.86 6.89 -4.21
N MET A 72 -1.20 6.67 -2.94
CA MET A 72 -2.51 6.13 -2.56
C MET A 72 -3.65 7.06 -2.98
N MET A 73 -3.48 8.38 -2.80
CA MET A 73 -4.46 9.37 -3.24
C MET A 73 -4.56 9.42 -4.76
N ALA A 74 -3.44 9.38 -5.48
CA ALA A 74 -3.41 9.34 -6.94
C ALA A 74 -4.11 8.09 -7.50
N LEU A 75 -3.87 6.93 -6.90
CA LEU A 75 -4.55 5.68 -7.26
C LEU A 75 -6.06 5.77 -7.01
N LYS A 76 -6.46 6.28 -5.84
CA LYS A 76 -7.87 6.49 -5.50
C LYS A 76 -8.56 7.41 -6.50
N ASP A 77 -7.95 8.55 -6.81
CA ASP A 77 -8.53 9.52 -7.75
C ASP A 77 -8.60 8.97 -9.19
N LEU A 78 -7.60 8.21 -9.61
CA LEU A 78 -7.60 7.54 -10.92
C LEU A 78 -8.77 6.56 -11.03
N LEU A 79 -8.93 5.67 -10.05
CA LEU A 79 -9.98 4.66 -10.07
C LEU A 79 -11.38 5.27 -9.95
N ASN A 80 -11.55 6.28 -9.09
CA ASN A 80 -12.81 7.01 -8.97
C ASN A 80 -13.21 7.65 -10.30
N ARG A 81 -12.26 8.23 -11.05
CA ARG A 81 -12.51 8.80 -12.38
C ARG A 81 -12.83 7.73 -13.44
N MET A 82 -12.33 6.52 -13.26
CA MET A 82 -12.68 5.37 -14.07
C MET A 82 -14.03 4.74 -13.68
N GLY A 83 -14.69 5.23 -12.64
CA GLY A 83 -15.98 4.74 -12.16
C GLY A 83 -15.90 3.61 -11.14
N SER A 84 -14.71 3.29 -10.63
CA SER A 84 -14.53 2.30 -9.56
C SER A 84 -14.29 2.97 -8.21
N ASN A 85 -14.99 2.51 -7.18
CA ASN A 85 -14.73 2.88 -5.77
C ASN A 85 -13.99 1.77 -5.01
N SER A 86 -13.54 0.73 -5.70
CA SER A 86 -12.92 -0.46 -5.11
C SER A 86 -11.43 -0.24 -4.90
N VAL A 87 -11.07 0.55 -3.88
CA VAL A 87 -9.69 0.81 -3.48
C VAL A 87 -9.50 0.58 -1.98
N TRP A 88 -8.48 -0.19 -1.60
CA TRP A 88 -8.15 -0.44 -0.19
C TRP A 88 -6.66 -0.74 0.00
N CYS A 89 -6.21 -0.64 1.26
CA CYS A 89 -4.84 -0.98 1.63
C CYS A 89 -4.70 -2.46 1.94
N GLU A 90 -3.54 -3.03 1.58
CA GLU A 90 -3.16 -4.39 1.94
C GLU A 90 -3.22 -4.60 3.47
N GLY A 91 -4.00 -5.60 3.90
CA GLY A 91 -4.18 -5.97 5.31
C GLY A 91 -5.45 -5.43 5.98
N ASN A 92 -6.06 -4.35 5.49
CA ASN A 92 -7.27 -3.76 6.10
C ASN A 92 -8.60 -4.44 5.65
N GLY A 93 -8.54 -5.31 4.65
CA GLY A 93 -9.73 -5.93 4.04
C GLY A 93 -10.56 -4.93 3.22
N THR A 94 -11.77 -5.33 2.82
CA THR A 94 -12.64 -4.55 1.92
C THR A 94 -13.48 -3.49 2.62
N HIS A 95 -13.68 -3.59 3.95
CA HIS A 95 -14.56 -2.70 4.71
C HIS A 95 -13.95 -2.28 6.07
N PRO A 96 -12.81 -1.56 6.07
CA PRO A 96 -12.32 -0.96 7.30
C PRO A 96 -13.27 0.15 7.77
N CYS A 97 -13.55 0.20 9.07
CA CYS A 97 -14.29 1.31 9.67
C CYS A 97 -13.36 2.53 9.76
N ALA A 98 -13.30 3.31 8.69
CA ALA A 98 -12.41 4.48 8.55
C ALA A 98 -13.13 5.83 8.72
N ASP A 99 -14.43 5.82 9.04
CA ASP A 99 -15.23 7.05 9.19
C ASP A 99 -14.78 7.88 10.40
N LEU A 100 -14.61 7.21 11.54
CA LEU A 100 -14.11 7.83 12.76
C LEU A 100 -12.63 7.53 12.89
N ARG A 101 -11.81 8.60 12.86
CA ARG A 101 -10.35 8.50 12.96
C ARG A 101 -9.88 7.78 14.22
N SER A 102 -10.64 7.86 15.31
CA SER A 102 -10.33 7.16 16.57
C SER A 102 -10.44 5.63 16.48
N GLY A 103 -11.05 5.09 15.42
CA GLY A 103 -11.27 3.66 15.23
C GLY A 103 -10.02 2.88 14.80
N PHE A 104 -9.02 3.56 14.22
CA PHE A 104 -7.79 2.94 13.72
C PHE A 104 -6.51 3.59 14.24
N LEU A 105 -6.63 4.60 15.10
CA LEU A 105 -5.49 5.22 15.78
C LEU A 105 -5.22 4.57 17.13
N LEU A 106 -3.94 4.62 17.54
CA LEU A 106 -3.62 4.64 18.95
C LEU A 106 -3.99 6.03 19.50
N ASN A 107 -5.16 6.13 20.14
CA ASN A 107 -5.70 7.41 20.60
C ASN A 107 -4.83 8.09 21.67
N THR A 108 -4.15 7.29 22.50
CA THR A 108 -3.11 7.76 23.41
C THR A 108 -1.80 7.92 22.64
N SER A 109 -1.06 9.02 22.83
CA SER A 109 0.26 9.15 22.21
C SER A 109 1.22 8.09 22.73
N ILE A 110 2.25 7.74 21.95
CA ILE A 110 3.27 6.76 22.36
C ILE A 110 3.95 7.22 23.66
N SER A 111 4.36 8.49 23.75
CA SER A 111 4.87 9.10 24.99
C SER A 111 3.85 9.17 26.14
N GLY A 112 2.56 9.20 25.81
CA GLY A 112 1.48 9.20 26.80
C GLY A 112 1.34 7.86 27.52
N LEU A 113 1.86 6.77 26.93
CA LEU A 113 1.84 5.45 27.55
C LEU A 113 2.63 5.40 28.86
N GLU A 114 3.66 6.24 29.04
CA GLU A 114 4.45 6.31 30.30
C GLU A 114 3.61 6.68 31.53
N LYS A 115 2.46 7.33 31.32
CA LYS A 115 1.57 7.77 32.39
C LYS A 115 0.50 6.74 32.73
N ALA A 116 0.42 5.64 32.00
CA ALA A 116 -0.62 4.63 32.21
C ALA A 116 -0.23 3.70 33.36
N ASP A 117 -1.14 3.52 34.31
CA ASP A 117 -0.91 2.63 35.46
C ASP A 117 -1.12 1.15 35.10
N VAL A 118 -1.99 0.87 34.12
CA VAL A 118 -2.39 -0.49 33.72
C VAL A 118 -2.56 -0.57 32.20
N PHE A 119 -2.12 -1.68 31.62
CA PHE A 119 -2.30 -1.99 30.21
C PHE A 119 -3.14 -3.27 30.03
N LEU A 120 -4.03 -3.25 29.05
CA LEU A 120 -4.71 -4.44 28.52
C LEU A 120 -4.35 -4.57 27.04
N LEU A 121 -3.69 -5.66 26.68
CA LEU A 121 -3.28 -5.96 25.31
C LEU A 121 -4.13 -7.11 24.77
N VAL A 122 -4.88 -6.88 23.70
CA VAL A 122 -5.80 -7.89 23.11
C VAL A 122 -5.36 -8.22 21.69
N GLY A 123 -4.92 -9.46 21.47
CA GLY A 123 -4.66 -9.98 20.12
C GLY A 123 -3.62 -9.21 19.29
N THR A 124 -2.78 -8.40 19.94
CA THR A 124 -1.73 -7.61 19.27
C THR A 124 -0.47 -8.45 19.06
N GLN A 125 0.14 -8.32 17.88
CA GLN A 125 1.42 -8.95 17.49
C GLN A 125 2.42 -7.88 17.04
#